data_AF-A0A0C9Y3C9-F1
#
_entry.id   AF-A0A0C9Y3C9-F1
#
_cell.length_a   1.000
_cell.length_b   1.000
_cell.length_c   1.000
_cell.angle_alpha   90.00
_cell.angle_beta   90.00
_cell.angle_gamma   90.00
#
_symmetry.space_group_name_H-M   'P 1'
#
loop_
_entity.id
_entity.type
_entity.pdbx_description
1 polymer ?
#
loop_
_entity_poly.entity_id
_entity_poly.type
_entity_poly.pdbx_seq_one_letter_code
_entity_poly.pdbx_strand_id
1 'polypeptide(L)'
;MEQFMVLWDPSKMLLQMYKVRARLDEAAMGFEAGGILVQARPRCGIPIEVPKSAKGRCPQHALELLDSCDRIWAETKYDGERAQIHVSYSSGGEMNISIFSKSKRDSTLDRVAVHPIIKEALSAMPSQPIILDAEMVAFSEQRNAIDEFWRIRGLIAHSAEGPRSKIISGKGEQAHDSHSLDTCPSLHSNCSSDSSDGLHLALVFFDVLLVGHASFLNVPYAMRRSVLESTVREIPGRAIIAKRELISSGPEIGIEIASKKLREVWAQKIVDCEEGLVLKSGESVYGDWRLPWVKLKKDYVPGHGDTIDLVVVAAGWDKDRARELRVPPSILTTFYVGALGNSSQMKANPDVKPHYIVYFTASYGMTREQLEEFNFWMRSDAVDSQEELSGLPYTYSMLQTLPKPSVFVASPILVELCGAGFTKSPQCKYYELRFPRITKTFRQSERSFTECLTLRELQTIAYAAVGREAQDVNEYGDLEEWSRRLWGKQSEDKMQSDKKPVKLLHSRDEWEQKLQTEDLRRRNGKRKREETEMSQ
;
A
#
# COMPACT_ATOMS: atom_id res chain seq x y z
N MET A 1 -6.59 10.51 -20.23
CA MET A 1 -7.66 9.70 -20.87
C MET A 1 -9.05 10.27 -20.59
N GLU A 2 -9.59 10.23 -19.37
CA GLU A 2 -10.95 10.76 -19.09
C GLU A 2 -11.19 12.21 -19.57
N GLN A 3 -10.27 13.14 -19.27
CA GLN A 3 -10.37 14.53 -19.74
C GLN A 3 -10.38 14.65 -21.27
N PHE A 4 -9.65 13.77 -21.96
CA PHE A 4 -9.65 13.69 -23.43
C PHE A 4 -11.00 13.16 -23.95
N MET A 5 -11.57 12.14 -23.30
CA MET A 5 -12.91 11.64 -23.64
C MET A 5 -14.00 12.72 -23.43
N VAL A 6 -13.91 13.54 -22.38
CA VAL A 6 -14.84 14.66 -22.15
C VAL A 6 -14.64 15.81 -23.14
N LEU A 7 -13.41 16.06 -23.57
CA LEU A 7 -13.10 17.08 -24.57
C LEU A 7 -13.56 16.65 -25.98
N TRP A 8 -13.40 15.37 -26.30
CA TRP A 8 -13.82 14.77 -27.57
C TRP A 8 -15.33 14.57 -27.66
N ASP A 9 -15.94 14.12 -26.56
CA ASP A 9 -17.38 13.91 -26.42
C ASP A 9 -17.93 14.71 -25.22
N PRO A 10 -18.40 15.96 -25.45
CA PRO A 10 -19.00 16.79 -24.41
C PRO A 10 -20.26 16.19 -23.76
N SER A 11 -20.94 15.24 -24.42
CA SER A 11 -22.08 14.52 -23.83
C SER A 11 -21.65 13.55 -22.71
N LYS A 12 -20.35 13.22 -22.66
CA LYS A 12 -19.71 12.26 -21.75
C LYS A 12 -20.19 10.82 -21.92
N MET A 13 -20.92 10.49 -22.99
CA MET A 13 -21.40 9.14 -23.26
C MET A 13 -20.25 8.15 -23.48
N LEU A 14 -19.21 8.52 -24.23
CA LEU A 14 -18.01 7.70 -24.40
C LEU A 14 -17.33 7.44 -23.05
N LEU A 15 -17.28 8.45 -22.17
CA LEU A 15 -16.78 8.29 -20.81
C LEU A 15 -17.66 7.35 -19.96
N GLN A 16 -18.99 7.42 -20.08
CA GLN A 16 -19.88 6.50 -19.37
C GLN A 16 -19.74 5.06 -19.88
N MET A 17 -19.66 4.87 -21.20
CA MET A 17 -19.36 3.56 -21.80
C MET A 17 -18.01 3.03 -21.29
N TYR A 18 -16.96 3.85 -21.28
CA TYR A 18 -15.65 3.46 -20.77
C TYR A 18 -15.65 3.13 -19.26
N LYS A 19 -16.43 3.85 -18.44
CA LYS A 19 -16.58 3.50 -17.01
C LYS A 19 -17.16 2.11 -16.80
N VAL A 20 -18.10 1.70 -17.65
CA VAL A 20 -18.79 0.41 -17.57
C VAL A 20 -18.03 -0.71 -18.31
N ARG A 21 -17.22 -0.36 -19.31
CA ARG A 21 -16.39 -1.23 -20.14
C ARG A 21 -15.04 -0.54 -20.36
N ALA A 22 -14.09 -0.77 -19.47
CA ALA A 22 -12.82 -0.03 -19.38
C ALA A 22 -11.76 -0.47 -20.42
N ARG A 23 -12.24 -0.66 -21.65
CA ARG A 23 -11.53 -1.03 -22.87
C ARG A 23 -11.99 -0.06 -23.97
N LEU A 24 -11.04 0.61 -24.62
CA LEU A 24 -11.36 1.75 -25.50
C LEU A 24 -12.12 1.32 -26.76
N ASP A 25 -11.77 0.16 -27.32
CA ASP A 25 -12.46 -0.52 -28.41
C ASP A 25 -13.91 -0.84 -28.05
N GLU A 26 -14.14 -1.46 -26.90
CA GLU A 26 -15.49 -1.82 -26.40
C GLU A 26 -16.35 -0.60 -26.05
N ALA A 27 -15.72 0.47 -25.55
CA ALA A 27 -16.39 1.74 -25.27
C ALA A 27 -16.77 2.48 -26.56
N ALA A 28 -15.90 2.48 -27.57
CA ALA A 28 -16.16 3.06 -28.88
C ALA A 28 -17.28 2.32 -29.61
N MET A 29 -17.21 0.99 -29.71
CA MET A 29 -18.28 0.18 -30.31
C MET A 29 -19.64 0.39 -29.61
N GLY A 30 -19.65 0.48 -28.27
CA GLY A 30 -20.86 0.76 -27.51
C GLY A 30 -21.43 2.17 -27.72
N PHE A 31 -20.56 3.16 -27.99
CA PHE A 31 -20.95 4.51 -28.35
C PHE A 31 -21.52 4.60 -29.78
N GLU A 32 -20.86 3.95 -30.74
CA GLU A 32 -21.25 3.91 -32.15
C GLU A 32 -22.57 3.15 -32.39
N ALA A 33 -22.83 2.08 -31.63
CA ALA A 33 -24.00 1.20 -31.80
C ALA A 33 -25.36 1.80 -31.35
N GLY A 34 -25.51 3.13 -31.35
CA GLY A 34 -26.76 3.84 -31.06
C GLY A 34 -26.75 4.74 -29.82
N GLY A 35 -25.62 4.82 -29.11
CA GLY A 35 -25.37 5.84 -28.08
C GLY A 35 -26.49 6.00 -27.05
N ILE A 36 -27.20 7.14 -27.09
CA ILE A 36 -28.28 7.54 -26.16
C ILE A 36 -29.36 6.45 -26.00
N LEU A 37 -29.60 5.67 -27.06
CA LEU A 37 -30.61 4.61 -27.09
C LEU A 37 -30.19 3.33 -26.35
N VAL A 38 -28.89 3.14 -26.08
CA VAL A 38 -28.33 1.92 -25.49
C VAL A 38 -27.70 2.24 -24.14
N GLN A 39 -28.37 1.84 -23.06
CA GLN A 39 -27.81 1.97 -21.71
C GLN A 39 -26.51 1.17 -21.58
N ALA A 40 -25.43 1.82 -21.14
CA ALA A 40 -24.17 1.16 -20.85
C ALA A 40 -24.36 0.04 -19.80
N ARG A 41 -24.02 -1.21 -20.17
CA ARG A 41 -24.11 -2.38 -19.30
C ARG A 41 -22.78 -3.15 -19.21
N PRO A 42 -22.39 -3.64 -18.02
CA PRO A 42 -21.23 -4.49 -17.85
C PRO A 42 -21.31 -5.74 -18.72
N ARG A 43 -20.15 -6.31 -19.06
CA ARG A 43 -20.04 -7.59 -19.75
C ARG A 43 -18.93 -8.40 -19.09
N CYS A 44 -19.18 -9.68 -18.80
CA CYS A 44 -18.12 -10.55 -18.31
C CYS A 44 -16.97 -10.61 -19.31
N GLY A 45 -15.73 -10.63 -18.81
CA GLY A 45 -14.52 -10.58 -19.64
C GLY A 45 -14.10 -9.18 -20.10
N ILE A 46 -14.82 -8.11 -19.72
CA ILE A 46 -14.34 -6.73 -19.87
C ILE A 46 -14.26 -6.07 -18.49
N PRO A 47 -13.09 -5.54 -18.06
CA PRO A 47 -12.98 -4.85 -16.78
C PRO A 47 -13.88 -3.61 -16.73
N ILE A 48 -14.38 -3.31 -15.53
CA ILE A 48 -15.13 -2.09 -15.17
C ILE A 48 -14.13 -1.10 -14.55
N GLU A 49 -14.27 0.20 -14.82
CA GLU A 49 -13.32 1.20 -14.32
C GLU A 49 -13.30 1.25 -12.80
N VAL A 50 -12.10 1.27 -12.22
CA VAL A 50 -11.89 1.29 -10.77
C VAL A 50 -12.23 2.68 -10.19
N PRO A 51 -13.15 2.79 -9.21
CA PRO A 51 -13.48 4.04 -8.56
C PRO A 51 -12.26 4.78 -8.01
N LYS A 52 -12.15 6.07 -8.37
CA LYS A 52 -11.27 7.01 -7.69
C LYS A 52 -11.74 7.20 -6.25
N SER A 53 -10.81 7.56 -5.36
CA SER A 53 -11.09 7.73 -3.94
C SER A 53 -10.42 8.98 -3.42
N ALA A 54 -11.11 9.73 -2.56
CA ALA A 54 -10.53 10.84 -1.84
C ALA A 54 -9.58 10.34 -0.73
N LYS A 55 -8.70 11.22 -0.26
CA LYS A 55 -7.82 10.97 0.90
C LYS A 55 -8.36 11.75 2.10
N GLY A 56 -8.90 11.05 3.09
CA GLY A 56 -9.18 11.64 4.39
C GLY A 56 -7.87 12.09 5.05
N ARG A 57 -7.90 13.22 5.76
CA ARG A 57 -6.72 13.80 6.45
C ARG A 57 -6.83 13.78 7.97
N CYS A 58 -8.06 13.71 8.46
CA CYS A 58 -8.47 13.42 9.83
C CYS A 58 -9.91 12.87 9.76
N PRO A 59 -10.47 12.34 10.86
CA PRO A 59 -11.85 11.85 10.91
C PRO A 59 -12.86 12.87 10.42
N GLN A 60 -12.81 14.12 10.92
CA GLN A 60 -13.74 15.16 10.51
C GLN A 60 -13.61 15.50 9.03
N HIS A 61 -12.40 15.61 8.48
CA HIS A 61 -12.23 15.85 7.03
C HIS A 61 -12.86 14.75 6.18
N ALA A 62 -12.78 13.49 6.62
CA ALA A 62 -13.36 12.39 5.87
C ALA A 62 -14.90 12.38 5.88
N LEU A 63 -15.51 12.92 6.94
CA LEU A 63 -16.96 13.14 7.03
C LEU A 63 -17.40 14.38 6.24
N GLU A 64 -16.61 15.46 6.25
CA GLU A 64 -16.85 16.66 5.41
C GLU A 64 -16.86 16.35 3.91
N LEU A 65 -16.18 15.27 3.46
CA LEU A 65 -16.19 14.79 2.08
C LEU A 65 -17.44 13.95 1.72
N LEU A 66 -18.32 13.69 2.70
CA LEU A 66 -19.53 12.88 2.60
C LEU A 66 -20.73 13.56 3.32
N ASP A 67 -20.67 14.89 3.46
CA ASP A 67 -21.63 15.70 4.22
C ASP A 67 -23.09 15.62 3.72
N SER A 68 -23.26 15.31 2.45
CA SER A 68 -24.51 15.28 1.69
C SER A 68 -25.17 13.90 1.63
N CYS A 69 -24.77 12.97 2.51
CA CYS A 69 -25.34 11.63 2.58
C CYS A 69 -25.81 11.24 3.98
N ASP A 70 -26.86 10.42 4.05
CA ASP A 70 -27.45 10.01 5.32
C ASP A 70 -26.61 8.93 6.02
N ARG A 71 -26.12 7.92 5.30
CA ARG A 71 -25.49 6.75 5.91
C ARG A 71 -24.03 6.63 5.52
N ILE A 72 -23.13 6.74 6.49
CA ILE A 72 -21.70 6.54 6.28
C ILE A 72 -21.28 5.22 6.91
N TRP A 73 -20.74 4.32 6.08
CA TRP A 73 -20.14 3.06 6.50
C TRP A 73 -18.63 3.15 6.44
N ALA A 74 -17.94 2.68 7.47
CA ALA A 74 -16.49 2.46 7.47
C ALA A 74 -16.21 0.98 7.20
N GLU A 75 -15.68 0.65 6.03
CA GLU A 75 -15.08 -0.66 5.76
C GLU A 75 -13.62 -0.70 6.24
N THR A 76 -13.18 -1.86 6.72
CA THR A 76 -11.75 -2.12 6.98
C THR A 76 -10.98 -2.03 5.67
N LYS A 77 -9.88 -1.26 5.64
CA LYS A 77 -9.02 -1.20 4.46
C LYS A 77 -7.96 -2.28 4.52
N TYR A 78 -8.23 -3.39 3.84
CA TYR A 78 -7.28 -4.49 3.69
C TYR A 78 -6.07 -4.11 2.82
N ASP A 79 -4.92 -4.70 3.15
CA ASP A 79 -3.62 -4.49 2.49
C ASP A 79 -3.31 -5.64 1.52
N GLY A 80 -3.91 -5.60 0.34
CA GLY A 80 -3.80 -6.66 -0.66
C GLY A 80 -3.65 -6.15 -2.09
N GLU A 81 -3.90 -7.05 -3.04
CA GLU A 81 -4.03 -6.72 -4.45
C GLU A 81 -5.50 -6.85 -4.89
N ARG A 82 -6.17 -5.71 -5.13
CA ARG A 82 -7.51 -5.68 -5.74
C ARG A 82 -7.64 -6.58 -6.97
N ALA A 83 -8.64 -7.45 -6.92
CA ALA A 83 -9.04 -8.40 -7.93
C ALA A 83 -10.51 -8.14 -8.30
N GLN A 84 -10.75 -7.71 -9.54
CA GLN A 84 -12.10 -7.62 -10.08
C GLN A 84 -12.41 -8.95 -10.79
N ILE A 85 -13.34 -9.71 -10.21
CA ILE A 85 -13.61 -11.11 -10.55
C ILE A 85 -14.86 -11.16 -11.41
N HIS A 86 -14.73 -11.70 -12.61
CA HIS A 86 -15.80 -11.91 -13.58
C HIS A 86 -16.04 -13.40 -13.69
N VAL A 87 -17.28 -13.83 -13.48
CA VAL A 87 -17.68 -15.23 -13.59
C VAL A 87 -18.79 -15.33 -14.64
N SER A 88 -18.63 -16.24 -15.57
CA SER A 88 -19.60 -16.57 -16.61
C SER A 88 -19.72 -18.08 -16.76
N TYR A 89 -20.73 -18.55 -17.47
CA TYR A 89 -20.98 -19.97 -17.64
C TYR A 89 -21.02 -20.34 -19.12
N SER A 90 -20.30 -21.40 -19.50
CA SER A 90 -20.36 -22.01 -20.83
C SER A 90 -21.74 -22.63 -21.08
N SER A 91 -22.08 -22.90 -22.35
CA SER A 91 -23.34 -23.59 -22.72
C SER A 91 -23.50 -24.98 -22.07
N GLY A 92 -22.40 -25.63 -21.67
CA GLY A 92 -22.40 -26.87 -20.90
C GLY A 92 -22.46 -26.71 -19.37
N GLY A 93 -22.65 -25.49 -18.85
CA GLY A 93 -22.74 -25.21 -17.41
C GLY A 93 -21.40 -25.03 -16.68
N GLU A 94 -20.26 -25.13 -17.38
CA GLU A 94 -18.93 -24.93 -16.79
C GLU A 94 -18.69 -23.47 -16.40
N MET A 95 -18.14 -23.25 -15.19
CA MET A 95 -17.81 -21.91 -14.68
C MET A 95 -16.48 -21.40 -15.25
N ASN A 96 -16.55 -20.33 -16.05
CA ASN A 96 -15.41 -19.58 -16.57
C ASN A 96 -15.13 -18.38 -15.66
N ILE A 97 -13.89 -18.26 -15.17
CA ILE A 97 -13.44 -17.17 -14.30
C ILE A 97 -12.45 -16.29 -15.08
N SER A 98 -12.59 -14.97 -14.99
CA SER A 98 -11.59 -14.00 -15.41
C SER A 98 -11.31 -13.00 -14.29
N ILE A 99 -10.05 -12.65 -14.05
CA ILE A 99 -9.64 -11.77 -12.94
C ILE A 99 -8.80 -10.62 -13.47
N PHE A 100 -9.30 -9.39 -13.32
CA PHE A 100 -8.60 -8.18 -13.72
C PHE A 100 -7.96 -7.50 -12.51
N SER A 101 -6.71 -7.05 -12.68
CA SER A 101 -6.01 -6.26 -11.65
C SER A 101 -6.56 -4.83 -11.57
N LYS A 102 -6.12 -4.09 -10.56
CA LYS A 102 -6.34 -2.62 -10.46
C LYS A 102 -5.95 -1.84 -11.73
N SER A 103 -4.95 -2.28 -12.49
CA SER A 103 -4.54 -1.65 -13.76
C SER A 103 -5.34 -2.14 -14.98
N LYS A 104 -6.43 -2.88 -14.76
CA LYS A 104 -7.30 -3.49 -15.77
C LYS A 104 -6.63 -4.59 -16.61
N ARG A 105 -5.42 -5.02 -16.22
CA ARG A 105 -4.68 -6.13 -16.84
C ARG A 105 -5.36 -7.46 -16.50
N ASP A 106 -5.64 -8.28 -17.51
CA ASP A 106 -5.99 -9.68 -17.31
C ASP A 106 -4.85 -10.38 -16.55
N SER A 107 -5.20 -10.87 -15.37
CA SER A 107 -4.30 -11.53 -14.44
C SER A 107 -4.94 -12.85 -13.95
N THR A 108 -5.82 -13.43 -14.77
CA THR A 108 -6.56 -14.67 -14.49
C THR A 108 -5.63 -15.85 -14.20
N LEU A 109 -4.62 -16.04 -15.07
CA LEU A 109 -3.61 -17.10 -14.95
C LEU A 109 -2.56 -16.82 -13.85
N ASP A 110 -2.37 -15.55 -13.47
CA ASP A 110 -1.53 -15.20 -12.30
C ASP A 110 -2.19 -15.62 -10.98
N ARG A 111 -3.51 -15.87 -11.00
CA ARG A 111 -4.36 -15.98 -9.81
C ARG A 111 -5.15 -17.29 -9.76
N VAL A 112 -4.68 -18.34 -10.43
CA VAL A 112 -5.37 -19.65 -10.48
C VAL A 112 -5.62 -20.22 -9.08
N ALA A 113 -4.72 -19.99 -8.12
CA ALA A 113 -4.88 -20.41 -6.73
C ALA A 113 -6.18 -19.94 -6.03
N VAL A 114 -6.78 -18.82 -6.45
CA VAL A 114 -8.06 -18.34 -5.87
C VAL A 114 -9.29 -18.81 -6.65
N HIS A 115 -9.14 -19.50 -7.79
CA HIS A 115 -10.28 -20.03 -8.56
C HIS A 115 -11.12 -21.06 -7.79
N PRO A 116 -10.54 -22.01 -7.01
CA PRO A 116 -11.32 -22.91 -6.17
C PRO A 116 -12.12 -22.14 -5.10
N ILE A 117 -11.54 -21.09 -4.52
CA ILE A 117 -12.18 -20.22 -3.52
C ILE A 117 -13.40 -19.52 -4.14
N ILE A 118 -13.28 -19.00 -5.37
CA ILE A 118 -14.39 -18.36 -6.10
C ILE A 118 -15.51 -19.38 -6.39
N LYS A 119 -15.15 -20.60 -6.81
CA LYS A 119 -16.12 -21.68 -7.08
C LYS A 119 -16.91 -22.07 -5.82
N GLU A 120 -16.23 -22.23 -4.69
CA GLU A 120 -16.87 -22.58 -3.41
C GLU A 120 -17.69 -21.42 -2.83
N ALA A 121 -17.17 -20.19 -2.88
CA ALA A 121 -17.85 -19.00 -2.36
C ALA A 121 -19.15 -18.67 -3.12
N LEU A 122 -19.27 -19.13 -4.38
CA LEU A 122 -20.46 -18.97 -5.22
C LEU A 122 -21.28 -20.26 -5.38
N SER A 123 -20.98 -21.33 -4.64
CA SER A 123 -21.59 -22.66 -4.85
C SER A 123 -23.10 -22.71 -4.60
N ALA A 124 -23.65 -21.74 -3.86
CA ALA A 124 -25.08 -21.62 -3.55
C ALA A 124 -25.86 -20.80 -4.60
N MET A 125 -25.16 -20.16 -5.55
CA MET A 125 -25.79 -19.32 -6.56
C MET A 125 -26.21 -20.12 -7.80
N PRO A 126 -27.31 -19.73 -8.48
CA PRO A 126 -27.60 -20.21 -9.83
C PRO A 126 -26.45 -19.94 -10.80
N SER A 127 -26.31 -20.77 -11.83
CA SER A 127 -25.32 -20.62 -12.90
C SER A 127 -25.61 -19.42 -13.82
N GLN A 128 -25.39 -18.21 -13.29
CA GLN A 128 -25.63 -16.94 -13.99
C GLN A 128 -24.40 -16.02 -13.90
N PRO A 129 -24.14 -15.16 -14.91
CA PRO A 129 -23.00 -14.24 -14.88
C PRO A 129 -22.96 -13.37 -13.62
N ILE A 130 -21.77 -13.13 -13.07
CA ILE A 130 -21.59 -12.25 -11.91
C ILE A 130 -20.24 -11.52 -11.98
N ILE A 131 -20.22 -10.26 -11.53
CA ILE A 131 -19.00 -9.46 -11.42
C ILE A 131 -18.88 -8.94 -9.99
N LEU A 132 -17.74 -9.21 -9.35
CA LEU A 132 -17.42 -8.89 -7.97
C LEU A 132 -16.13 -8.07 -7.89
N ASP A 133 -16.03 -7.23 -6.86
CA ASP A 133 -14.75 -6.70 -6.39
C ASP A 133 -14.33 -7.41 -5.10
N ALA A 134 -13.07 -7.85 -5.06
CA ALA A 134 -12.41 -8.35 -3.87
C ALA A 134 -11.00 -7.75 -3.73
N GLU A 135 -10.49 -7.73 -2.51
CA GLU A 135 -9.06 -7.57 -2.23
C GLU A 135 -8.44 -8.96 -2.04
N MET A 136 -7.45 -9.32 -2.83
CA MET A 136 -6.72 -10.58 -2.66
C MET A 136 -5.59 -10.37 -1.66
N VAL A 137 -5.57 -11.16 -0.59
CA VAL A 137 -4.66 -11.00 0.55
C VAL A 137 -3.88 -12.28 0.81
N ALA A 138 -2.72 -12.17 1.47
CA ALA A 138 -2.09 -13.33 2.09
C ALA A 138 -2.82 -13.65 3.41
N PHE A 139 -2.94 -14.93 3.75
CA PHE A 139 -3.56 -15.40 4.99
C PHE A 139 -2.68 -16.47 5.63
N SER A 140 -2.54 -16.43 6.95
CA SER A 140 -1.81 -17.41 7.76
C SER A 140 -2.80 -18.25 8.57
N GLU A 141 -2.84 -19.55 8.30
CA GLU A 141 -3.66 -20.49 9.09
C GLU A 141 -3.18 -20.57 10.54
N GLN A 142 -1.86 -20.52 10.78
CA GLN A 142 -1.26 -20.54 12.13
C GLN A 142 -1.74 -19.37 13.01
N ARG A 143 -1.81 -18.15 12.45
CA ARG A 143 -2.30 -16.96 13.17
C ARG A 143 -3.82 -16.76 13.04
N ASN A 144 -4.49 -17.56 12.20
CA ASN A 144 -5.88 -17.37 11.76
C ASN A 144 -6.18 -15.91 11.36
N ALA A 145 -5.25 -15.30 10.61
CA ALA A 145 -5.28 -13.87 10.32
C ALA A 145 -4.66 -13.56 8.96
N ILE A 146 -5.03 -12.40 8.42
CA ILE A 146 -4.39 -11.82 7.23
C ILE A 146 -2.90 -11.61 7.52
N ASP A 147 -2.05 -11.84 6.52
CA ASP A 147 -0.61 -11.60 6.55
C ASP A 147 -0.22 -10.47 5.61
N GLU A 148 1.04 -10.06 5.69
CA GLU A 148 1.56 -8.84 5.10
C GLU A 148 1.59 -8.89 3.57
N PHE A 149 1.30 -7.75 2.95
CA PHE A 149 1.22 -7.58 1.49
C PHE A 149 2.41 -8.17 0.70
N TRP A 150 3.63 -8.08 1.24
CA TRP A 150 4.83 -8.55 0.53
C TRP A 150 4.84 -10.07 0.29
N ARG A 151 4.10 -10.87 1.07
CA ARG A 151 3.97 -12.32 0.87
C ARG A 151 3.15 -12.71 -0.37
N ILE A 152 2.22 -11.87 -0.79
CA ILE A 152 1.27 -12.14 -1.89
C ILE A 152 2.01 -12.53 -3.17
N ARG A 153 3.13 -11.84 -3.49
CA ARG A 153 3.92 -12.11 -4.70
C ARG A 153 4.56 -13.49 -4.71
N GLY A 154 5.05 -13.98 -3.57
CA GLY A 154 5.62 -15.33 -3.47
C GLY A 154 4.57 -16.41 -3.68
N LEU A 155 3.40 -16.25 -3.05
CA LEU A 155 2.26 -17.15 -3.21
C LEU A 155 1.75 -17.19 -4.66
N ILE A 156 1.71 -16.04 -5.35
CA ILE A 156 1.43 -15.95 -6.78
C ILE A 156 2.53 -16.67 -7.59
N ALA A 157 3.82 -16.43 -7.31
CA ALA A 157 4.94 -17.01 -8.05
C ALA A 157 4.98 -18.54 -8.02
N HIS A 158 4.47 -19.15 -6.94
CA HIS A 158 4.40 -20.60 -6.79
C HIS A 158 3.16 -21.24 -7.47
N SER A 159 2.14 -20.44 -7.82
CA SER A 159 0.83 -20.94 -8.28
C SER A 159 0.36 -20.36 -9.62
N ALA A 160 1.07 -19.38 -10.19
CA ALA A 160 0.74 -18.78 -11.48
C ALA A 160 0.98 -19.75 -12.64
N GLU A 161 0.05 -19.77 -13.58
CA GLU A 161 0.10 -20.60 -14.79
C GLU A 161 0.36 -19.77 -16.06
N GLY A 162 0.55 -20.47 -17.19
CA GLY A 162 0.70 -19.84 -18.51
C GLY A 162 2.04 -19.13 -18.75
N PRO A 163 2.15 -18.34 -19.84
CA PRO A 163 3.43 -17.82 -20.32
C PRO A 163 4.19 -16.95 -19.32
N ARG A 164 3.47 -16.22 -18.45
CA ARG A 164 4.07 -15.32 -17.46
C ARG A 164 4.54 -16.04 -16.20
N SER A 165 4.16 -17.31 -15.97
CA SER A 165 4.62 -18.11 -14.82
C SER A 165 6.15 -18.13 -14.70
N LYS A 166 6.89 -18.29 -15.81
CA LYS A 166 8.36 -18.26 -15.84
C LYS A 166 8.97 -16.90 -15.45
N ILE A 167 8.31 -15.80 -15.80
CA ILE A 167 8.75 -14.44 -15.48
C ILE A 167 8.49 -14.15 -13.99
N ILE A 168 7.31 -14.54 -13.50
CA ILE A 168 6.89 -14.33 -12.10
C ILE A 168 7.73 -15.19 -11.14
N SER A 169 8.05 -16.43 -11.52
CA SER A 169 8.92 -17.34 -10.74
C SER A 169 10.42 -17.07 -10.90
N GLY A 170 10.83 -16.03 -11.63
CA GLY A 170 12.24 -15.66 -11.80
C GLY A 170 13.10 -16.65 -12.59
N LYS A 171 12.49 -17.56 -13.36
CA LYS A 171 13.17 -18.59 -14.18
C LYS A 171 13.30 -18.22 -15.66
N GLY A 172 12.98 -16.98 -16.03
CA GLY A 172 13.21 -16.45 -17.38
C GLY A 172 14.60 -15.83 -17.52
N GLU A 173 15.26 -16.07 -18.65
CA GLU A 173 16.54 -15.41 -18.98
C GLU A 173 16.37 -13.88 -19.03
N GLN A 174 17.36 -13.15 -18.53
CA GLN A 174 17.38 -11.68 -18.54
C GLN A 174 17.65 -11.15 -19.96
N ALA A 175 16.61 -11.11 -20.79
CA ALA A 175 16.62 -10.29 -21.98
C ALA A 175 16.58 -8.81 -21.57
N HIS A 176 17.67 -8.09 -21.87
CA HIS A 176 17.72 -6.63 -21.77
C HIS A 176 16.74 -6.00 -22.77
N ASP A 177 15.54 -5.61 -22.32
CA ASP A 177 14.71 -4.68 -23.08
C ASP A 177 13.89 -3.76 -22.16
N SER A 178 14.16 -2.46 -22.24
CA SER A 178 13.79 -1.45 -21.26
C SER A 178 12.47 -0.72 -21.58
N HIS A 179 11.42 -1.46 -21.96
CA HIS A 179 10.15 -0.87 -22.41
C HIS A 179 8.87 -1.59 -21.92
N SER A 180 8.55 -1.49 -20.63
CA SER A 180 7.15 -1.45 -20.19
C SER A 180 6.97 -0.69 -18.87
N LEU A 181 6.39 0.51 -18.96
CA LEU A 181 5.88 1.25 -17.80
C LEU A 181 4.61 0.54 -17.26
N ASP A 182 4.24 0.84 -16.00
CA ASP A 182 3.06 0.33 -15.27
C ASP A 182 3.14 -1.08 -14.63
N THR A 183 4.34 -1.64 -14.41
CA THR A 183 4.55 -2.71 -13.41
C THR A 183 5.65 -2.32 -12.44
N CYS A 184 5.38 -2.39 -11.12
CA CYS A 184 6.35 -2.02 -10.09
C CYS A 184 7.65 -2.84 -10.24
N PRO A 185 8.84 -2.21 -10.14
CA PRO A 185 10.12 -2.86 -10.44
C PRO A 185 10.50 -3.97 -9.45
N SER A 186 11.46 -4.80 -9.89
CA SER A 186 12.12 -5.92 -9.18
C SER A 186 11.26 -7.19 -8.93
N LEU A 187 11.65 -8.27 -9.63
CA LEU A 187 11.06 -9.61 -9.62
C LEU A 187 12.04 -10.60 -8.95
N HIS A 188 12.09 -10.69 -7.61
CA HIS A 188 13.01 -11.62 -6.92
C HIS A 188 12.49 -12.13 -5.56
N SER A 189 11.28 -12.69 -5.44
CA SER A 189 10.81 -13.22 -4.14
C SER A 189 11.38 -14.62 -3.83
N ASN A 190 12.67 -14.69 -3.48
CA ASN A 190 13.33 -15.91 -2.98
C ASN A 190 13.53 -15.94 -1.46
N CYS A 191 12.67 -15.25 -0.69
CA CYS A 191 12.38 -15.71 0.67
C CYS A 191 11.36 -16.83 0.52
N SER A 192 11.82 -18.08 0.55
CA SER A 192 10.96 -19.26 0.54
C SER A 192 9.94 -19.14 1.67
N SER A 193 8.66 -19.02 1.32
CA SER A 193 7.62 -19.56 2.19
C SER A 193 7.81 -21.07 2.15
N ASP A 194 8.48 -21.62 3.16
CA ASP A 194 8.46 -23.07 3.35
C ASP A 194 6.99 -23.51 3.45
N SER A 195 6.68 -24.66 2.86
CA SER A 195 5.32 -25.20 2.83
C SER A 195 4.78 -25.59 4.22
N SER A 196 5.55 -25.35 5.29
CA SER A 196 5.20 -25.48 6.70
C SER A 196 4.34 -24.34 7.26
N ASP A 197 4.37 -23.15 6.65
CA ASP A 197 3.86 -21.93 7.31
C ASP A 197 2.32 -21.77 7.28
N GLY A 198 1.60 -22.67 6.58
CA GLY A 198 0.15 -22.56 6.42
C GLY A 198 -0.28 -21.24 5.76
N LEU A 199 0.52 -20.74 4.82
CA LEU A 199 0.29 -19.49 4.11
C LEU A 199 -0.41 -19.74 2.77
N HIS A 200 -1.54 -19.07 2.53
CA HIS A 200 -2.26 -19.12 1.25
C HIS A 200 -2.88 -17.78 0.85
N LEU A 201 -3.40 -17.69 -0.37
CA LEU A 201 -4.15 -16.54 -0.85
C LEU A 201 -5.63 -16.65 -0.43
N ALA A 202 -6.18 -15.55 0.08
CA ALA A 202 -7.60 -15.41 0.40
C ALA A 202 -8.22 -14.22 -0.37
N LEU A 203 -9.54 -14.20 -0.46
CA LEU A 203 -10.31 -13.13 -1.10
C LEU A 203 -11.20 -12.43 -0.08
N VAL A 204 -11.09 -11.10 -0.01
CA VAL A 204 -11.94 -10.24 0.83
C VAL A 204 -12.88 -9.44 -0.06
N PHE A 205 -14.11 -9.91 -0.23
CA PHE A 205 -15.12 -9.34 -1.12
C PHE A 205 -15.73 -8.06 -0.54
N PHE A 206 -15.87 -7.00 -1.35
CA PHE A 206 -16.34 -5.69 -0.88
C PHE A 206 -17.36 -4.96 -1.78
N ASP A 207 -17.60 -5.41 -3.01
CA ASP A 207 -18.69 -4.88 -3.86
C ASP A 207 -19.17 -5.89 -4.92
N VAL A 208 -20.37 -5.70 -5.45
CA VAL A 208 -20.99 -6.51 -6.52
C VAL A 208 -21.53 -5.60 -7.61
N LEU A 209 -21.19 -5.90 -8.86
CA LEU A 209 -21.30 -4.98 -10.00
C LEU A 209 -22.27 -5.47 -11.07
N LEU A 210 -22.48 -6.78 -11.16
CA LEU A 210 -23.42 -7.45 -12.08
C LEU A 210 -23.89 -8.76 -11.41
N VAL A 211 -25.18 -9.09 -11.49
CA VAL A 211 -25.71 -10.45 -11.23
C VAL A 211 -26.73 -10.80 -12.30
N GLY A 212 -26.53 -11.93 -12.98
CA GLY A 212 -27.30 -12.32 -14.16
C GLY A 212 -27.22 -11.25 -15.25
N HIS A 213 -28.36 -10.60 -15.52
CA HIS A 213 -28.47 -9.47 -16.44
C HIS A 213 -28.65 -8.10 -15.73
N ALA A 214 -28.70 -8.09 -14.40
CA ALA A 214 -28.90 -6.88 -13.60
C ALA A 214 -27.57 -6.19 -13.31
N SER A 215 -27.40 -4.97 -13.85
CA SER A 215 -26.25 -4.10 -13.55
C SER A 215 -26.45 -3.39 -12.21
N PHE A 216 -25.47 -3.51 -11.33
CA PHE A 216 -25.49 -2.86 -10.02
C PHE A 216 -24.73 -1.54 -9.98
N LEU A 217 -24.08 -1.11 -11.08
CA LEU A 217 -23.23 0.09 -11.07
C LEU A 217 -23.96 1.37 -10.65
N ASN A 218 -25.22 1.54 -11.08
CA ASN A 218 -26.07 2.68 -10.72
C ASN A 218 -26.98 2.40 -9.50
N VAL A 219 -26.75 1.32 -8.78
CA VAL A 219 -27.51 0.93 -7.58
C VAL A 219 -26.78 1.44 -6.32
N PRO A 220 -27.48 2.02 -5.32
CA PRO A 220 -26.86 2.48 -4.07
C PRO A 220 -26.05 1.40 -3.35
N TYR A 221 -24.92 1.80 -2.77
CA TYR A 221 -23.98 0.89 -2.09
C TYR A 221 -24.65 0.00 -1.04
N ALA A 222 -25.61 0.51 -0.26
CA ALA A 222 -26.33 -0.29 0.72
C ALA A 222 -27.05 -1.50 0.10
N MET A 223 -27.63 -1.33 -1.09
CA MET A 223 -28.31 -2.40 -1.84
C MET A 223 -27.32 -3.34 -2.51
N ARG A 224 -26.25 -2.82 -3.14
CA ARG A 224 -25.17 -3.67 -3.68
C ARG A 224 -24.57 -4.55 -2.58
N ARG A 225 -24.30 -3.95 -1.43
CA ARG A 225 -23.70 -4.65 -0.29
C ARG A 225 -24.62 -5.71 0.31
N SER A 226 -25.93 -5.47 0.37
CA SER A 226 -26.91 -6.50 0.76
C SER A 226 -26.95 -7.67 -0.23
N VAL A 227 -26.83 -7.41 -1.53
CA VAL A 227 -26.74 -8.47 -2.55
C VAL A 227 -25.42 -9.24 -2.45
N LEU A 228 -24.31 -8.56 -2.18
CA LEU A 228 -23.02 -9.21 -1.92
C LEU A 228 -23.13 -10.18 -0.73
N GLU A 229 -23.69 -9.72 0.39
CA GLU A 229 -23.87 -10.48 1.64
C GLU A 229 -24.83 -11.68 1.49
N SER A 230 -25.77 -11.67 0.54
CA SER A 230 -26.61 -12.83 0.23
C SER A 230 -26.07 -13.75 -0.87
N THR A 231 -25.08 -13.29 -1.63
CA THR A 231 -24.54 -13.98 -2.82
C THR A 231 -23.24 -14.74 -2.54
N VAL A 232 -22.36 -14.16 -1.72
CA VAL A 232 -21.05 -14.72 -1.39
C VAL A 232 -21.15 -15.50 -0.09
N ARG A 233 -20.88 -16.81 -0.16
CA ARG A 233 -20.70 -17.65 1.03
C ARG A 233 -19.32 -17.38 1.63
N GLU A 234 -19.29 -16.99 2.90
CA GLU A 234 -18.02 -16.91 3.64
C GLU A 234 -17.44 -18.31 3.92
N ILE A 235 -16.13 -18.41 3.74
CA ILE A 235 -15.30 -19.59 3.99
C ILE A 235 -14.15 -19.10 4.88
N PRO A 236 -14.07 -19.52 6.16
CA PRO A 236 -13.07 -19.03 7.10
C PRO A 236 -11.64 -19.06 6.53
N GLY A 237 -10.97 -17.91 6.58
CA GLY A 237 -9.61 -17.74 6.07
C GLY A 237 -9.43 -17.84 4.54
N ARG A 238 -10.49 -17.99 3.74
CA ARG A 238 -10.42 -18.17 2.28
C ARG A 238 -11.32 -17.20 1.51
N ALA A 239 -12.61 -17.14 1.83
CA ALA A 239 -13.56 -16.18 1.29
C ALA A 239 -14.18 -15.39 2.44
N ILE A 240 -13.87 -14.10 2.51
CA ILE A 240 -14.24 -13.22 3.61
C ILE A 240 -15.04 -12.06 3.02
N ILE A 241 -16.08 -11.59 3.71
CA ILE A 241 -16.76 -10.35 3.35
C ILE A 241 -16.14 -9.21 4.16
N ALA A 242 -15.78 -8.11 3.48
CA ALA A 242 -15.12 -6.97 4.11
C ALA A 242 -15.91 -6.44 5.32
N LYS A 243 -15.29 -6.40 6.49
CA LYS A 243 -15.94 -5.95 7.75
C LYS A 243 -16.28 -4.46 7.65
N ARG A 244 -17.51 -4.10 7.99
CA ARG A 244 -18.04 -2.73 7.96
C ARG A 244 -18.72 -2.32 9.26
N GLU A 245 -18.58 -1.06 9.63
CA GLU A 245 -19.22 -0.45 10.81
C GLU A 245 -19.99 0.81 10.39
N LEU A 246 -21.13 1.07 11.05
CA LEU A 246 -21.97 2.25 10.78
C LEU A 246 -21.43 3.44 11.59
N ILE A 247 -21.11 4.54 10.90
CA ILE A 247 -20.50 5.75 11.49
C ILE A 247 -21.50 6.89 11.65
N SER A 248 -22.38 7.07 10.67
CA SER A 248 -23.49 8.03 10.71
C SER A 248 -24.74 7.41 10.10
N SER A 249 -25.92 7.81 10.59
CA SER A 249 -27.23 7.31 10.15
C SER A 249 -28.29 8.41 10.24
N GLY A 250 -28.27 9.29 9.26
CA GLY A 250 -29.18 10.43 9.09
C GLY A 250 -28.56 11.76 9.54
N PRO A 251 -29.10 12.90 9.05
CA PRO A 251 -28.60 14.23 9.36
C PRO A 251 -28.81 14.63 10.84
N GLU A 252 -29.66 13.90 11.57
CA GLU A 252 -29.87 14.06 13.02
C GLU A 252 -28.63 13.70 13.83
N ILE A 253 -27.77 12.79 13.33
CA ILE A 253 -26.48 12.50 13.96
C ILE A 253 -25.50 13.61 13.59
N GLY A 254 -25.39 14.60 14.49
CA GLY A 254 -24.44 15.69 14.35
C GLY A 254 -23.02 15.20 14.10
N ILE A 255 -22.30 15.89 13.21
CA ILE A 255 -20.95 15.52 12.72
C ILE A 255 -19.94 15.21 13.84
N GLU A 256 -20.12 15.78 15.04
CA GLU A 256 -19.31 15.52 16.23
C GLU A 256 -19.46 14.08 16.76
N ILE A 257 -20.68 13.54 16.78
CA ILE A 257 -20.97 12.17 17.23
C ILE A 257 -20.40 11.18 16.20
N ALA A 258 -20.66 11.40 14.91
CA ALA A 258 -20.11 10.60 13.83
C ALA A 258 -18.57 10.65 13.81
N SER A 259 -17.98 11.82 14.04
CA SER A 259 -16.52 12.02 14.15
C SER A 259 -15.93 11.27 15.35
N LYS A 260 -16.59 11.30 16.52
CA LYS A 260 -16.17 10.48 17.67
C LYS A 260 -16.23 9.00 17.33
N LYS A 261 -17.35 8.51 16.79
CA LYS A 261 -17.48 7.09 16.44
C LYS A 261 -16.43 6.66 15.42
N LEU A 262 -16.12 7.50 14.44
CA LEU A 262 -15.05 7.26 13.47
C LEU A 262 -13.66 7.21 14.12
N ARG A 263 -13.37 8.05 15.13
CA ARG A 263 -12.12 7.97 15.89
C ARG A 263 -11.99 6.65 16.65
N GLU A 264 -13.03 6.24 17.38
CA GLU A 264 -13.05 4.96 18.11
C GLU A 264 -12.76 3.77 17.18
N VAL A 265 -13.49 3.69 16.06
CA VAL A 265 -13.36 2.61 15.07
C VAL A 265 -11.97 2.63 14.43
N TRP A 266 -11.47 3.81 14.04
CA TRP A 266 -10.17 3.91 13.37
C TRP A 266 -8.99 3.66 14.31
N ALA A 267 -9.06 4.13 15.56
CA ALA A 267 -8.07 3.82 16.59
C ALA A 267 -7.98 2.30 16.82
N GLN A 268 -9.11 1.60 16.86
CA GLN A 268 -9.12 0.14 16.94
C GLN A 268 -8.42 -0.50 15.73
N LYS A 269 -8.69 -0.06 14.49
CA LYS A 269 -7.98 -0.59 13.30
C LYS A 269 -6.47 -0.35 13.31
N ILE A 270 -6.01 0.77 13.85
CA ILE A 270 -4.58 1.05 14.01
C ILE A 270 -3.95 0.09 15.04
N VAL A 271 -4.66 -0.23 16.14
CA VAL A 271 -4.22 -1.21 17.15
C VAL A 271 -4.27 -2.65 16.62
N ASP A 272 -5.24 -2.97 15.76
CA ASP A 272 -5.35 -4.25 15.04
C ASP A 272 -4.27 -4.40 13.92
N CYS A 273 -3.39 -3.40 13.73
CA CYS A 273 -2.39 -3.30 12.67
C CYS A 273 -2.95 -3.36 11.23
N GLU A 274 -4.22 -3.00 11.04
CA GLU A 274 -4.86 -2.86 9.73
C GLU A 274 -4.44 -1.55 9.03
N GLU A 275 -4.43 -1.52 7.69
CA GLU A 275 -3.92 -0.37 6.92
C GLU A 275 -4.76 0.92 7.10
N GLY A 276 -6.02 0.77 7.52
CA GLY A 276 -6.92 1.87 7.85
C GLY A 276 -8.37 1.57 7.49
N LEU A 277 -9.07 2.58 6.94
CA LEU A 277 -10.50 2.51 6.62
C LEU A 277 -10.82 3.03 5.20
N VAL A 278 -11.90 2.53 4.63
CA VAL A 278 -12.58 3.09 3.45
C VAL A 278 -14.00 3.50 3.84
N LEU A 279 -14.28 4.80 3.85
CA LEU A 279 -15.65 5.29 4.04
C LEU A 279 -16.42 5.21 2.73
N LYS A 280 -17.66 4.73 2.80
CA LYS A 280 -18.63 4.65 1.70
C LYS A 280 -19.97 5.20 2.18
N SER A 281 -20.59 6.09 1.39
CA SER A 281 -21.99 6.46 1.57
C SER A 281 -22.90 5.28 1.20
N GLY A 282 -23.96 5.03 1.96
CA GLY A 282 -24.99 4.03 1.67
C GLY A 282 -25.73 4.29 0.35
N GLU A 283 -25.83 5.56 0.00
CA GLU A 283 -26.56 6.13 -1.13
C GLU A 283 -25.69 6.15 -2.40
N SER A 284 -24.36 6.18 -2.25
CA SER A 284 -23.41 6.29 -3.36
C SER A 284 -23.53 5.16 -4.39
N VAL A 285 -23.60 5.54 -5.67
CA VAL A 285 -23.44 4.60 -6.79
C VAL A 285 -21.98 4.19 -6.96
N TYR A 286 -21.71 3.15 -7.76
CA TYR A 286 -20.36 2.68 -7.95
C TYR A 286 -19.56 3.66 -8.83
N GLY A 287 -18.48 4.23 -8.30
CA GLY A 287 -17.70 5.25 -9.00
C GLY A 287 -18.34 6.65 -8.99
N ASP A 288 -19.18 6.93 -8.00
CA ASP A 288 -19.68 8.28 -7.72
C ASP A 288 -18.52 9.26 -7.47
N TRP A 289 -18.64 10.46 -8.06
CA TRP A 289 -17.66 11.54 -7.94
C TRP A 289 -18.08 12.63 -6.95
N ARG A 290 -19.37 12.69 -6.60
CA ARG A 290 -19.94 13.58 -5.57
C ARG A 290 -19.84 12.94 -4.19
N LEU A 291 -20.09 11.63 -4.13
CA LEU A 291 -19.95 10.81 -2.92
C LEU A 291 -18.80 9.79 -3.09
N PRO A 292 -17.54 10.26 -3.25
CA PRO A 292 -16.41 9.38 -3.51
C PRO A 292 -16.09 8.52 -2.29
N TRP A 293 -15.55 7.33 -2.50
CA TRP A 293 -14.99 6.55 -1.39
C TRP A 293 -13.84 7.33 -0.74
N VAL A 294 -13.81 7.42 0.58
CA VAL A 294 -12.78 8.18 1.31
C VAL A 294 -11.82 7.24 2.04
N LYS A 295 -10.54 7.28 1.68
CA LYS A 295 -9.50 6.44 2.30
C LYS A 295 -8.87 7.16 3.48
N LEU A 296 -8.92 6.55 4.65
CA LEU A 296 -8.21 6.97 5.86
C LEU A 296 -7.02 6.03 6.09
N LYS A 297 -5.84 6.60 6.24
CA LYS A 297 -4.59 5.91 6.57
C LYS A 297 -3.79 6.73 7.57
N LYS A 298 -3.08 6.04 8.47
CA LYS A 298 -2.21 6.65 9.49
C LYS A 298 -1.24 7.67 8.87
N ASP A 299 -0.64 7.33 7.72
CA ASP A 299 0.33 8.18 7.01
C ASP A 299 -0.28 9.34 6.19
N TYR A 300 -1.60 9.41 6.07
CA TYR A 300 -2.27 10.55 5.43
C TYR A 300 -2.48 11.72 6.41
N VAL A 301 -2.43 11.45 7.71
CA VAL A 301 -2.48 12.45 8.78
C VAL A 301 -1.05 12.98 9.00
N PRO A 302 -0.79 14.29 8.86
CA PRO A 302 0.54 14.85 9.05
C PRO A 302 1.14 14.47 10.40
N GLY A 303 2.40 14.00 10.41
CA GLY A 303 3.14 13.63 11.63
C GLY A 303 2.71 12.34 12.33
N HIS A 304 1.79 11.54 11.78
CA HIS A 304 1.32 10.30 12.42
C HIS A 304 1.74 9.01 11.70
N GLY A 305 2.32 9.10 10.49
CA GLY A 305 2.93 7.95 9.80
C GLY A 305 4.10 7.35 10.57
N ASP A 306 4.60 6.19 10.13
CA ASP A 306 5.76 5.56 10.77
C ASP A 306 7.04 6.34 10.44
N THR A 307 7.63 6.96 11.47
CA THR A 307 8.80 7.84 11.34
C THR A 307 10.08 7.20 11.89
N ILE A 308 11.17 7.29 11.12
CA ILE A 308 12.49 6.74 11.48
C ILE A 308 13.61 7.69 11.04
N ASP A 309 14.69 7.77 11.82
CA ASP A 309 15.89 8.55 11.48
C ASP A 309 16.98 7.64 10.92
N LEU A 310 17.40 7.88 9.68
CA LEU A 310 18.41 7.09 8.95
C LEU A 310 19.37 7.99 8.17
N VAL A 311 20.45 7.43 7.61
CA VAL A 311 21.42 8.20 6.81
C VAL A 311 21.20 8.03 5.32
N VAL A 312 21.44 9.10 4.55
CA VAL A 312 21.70 9.04 3.11
C VAL A 312 23.22 9.03 2.91
N VAL A 313 23.73 8.01 2.23
CA VAL A 313 25.18 7.86 1.94
C VAL A 313 25.53 8.01 0.45
N ALA A 314 24.51 7.94 -0.41
CA ALA A 314 24.67 8.02 -1.85
C ALA A 314 23.36 8.48 -2.51
N ALA A 315 23.45 8.91 -3.76
CA ALA A 315 22.30 9.33 -4.55
C ALA A 315 22.47 8.98 -6.03
N GLY A 316 21.36 9.03 -6.75
CA GLY A 316 21.29 8.84 -8.19
C GLY A 316 20.10 9.54 -8.82
N TRP A 317 19.94 9.30 -10.11
CA TRP A 317 18.88 9.87 -10.93
C TRP A 317 17.91 8.79 -11.41
N ASP A 318 16.63 8.98 -11.08
CA ASP A 318 15.53 8.27 -11.73
C ASP A 318 14.79 9.15 -12.74
N LYS A 319 14.54 8.57 -13.92
CA LYS A 319 13.97 9.23 -15.10
C LYS A 319 12.51 9.64 -14.91
N ASP A 320 11.70 8.75 -14.34
CA ASP A 320 10.26 8.99 -14.24
C ASP A 320 9.97 9.94 -13.07
N ARG A 321 10.72 9.84 -11.97
CA ARG A 321 10.69 10.81 -10.88
C ARG A 321 11.16 12.20 -11.31
N ALA A 322 12.22 12.29 -12.12
CA ALA A 322 12.66 13.57 -12.68
C ALA A 322 11.63 14.20 -13.62
N ARG A 323 10.93 13.38 -14.42
CA ARG A 323 9.80 13.82 -15.26
C ARG A 323 8.62 14.33 -14.41
N GLU A 324 8.27 13.64 -13.33
CA GLU A 324 7.20 14.05 -12.40
C GLU A 324 7.50 15.42 -11.79
N LEU A 325 8.74 15.62 -11.32
CA LEU A 325 9.22 16.86 -10.70
C LEU A 325 9.57 17.98 -11.69
N ARG A 326 9.66 17.66 -12.99
CA ARG A 326 10.11 18.55 -14.08
C ARG A 326 11.52 19.12 -13.85
N VAL A 327 12.43 18.27 -13.38
CA VAL A 327 13.84 18.62 -13.12
C VAL A 327 14.78 18.01 -14.17
N PRO A 328 15.92 18.67 -14.49
CA PRO A 328 16.87 18.15 -15.47
C PRO A 328 17.65 16.92 -14.95
N PRO A 329 18.34 16.17 -15.84
CA PRO A 329 19.17 15.01 -15.45
C PRO A 329 20.30 15.29 -14.45
N SER A 330 20.65 16.56 -14.22
CA SER A 330 21.64 16.97 -13.22
C SER A 330 21.11 17.00 -11.78
N ILE A 331 19.80 16.89 -11.55
CA ILE A 331 19.22 16.85 -10.20
C ILE A 331 19.09 15.40 -9.72
N LEU A 332 19.75 15.08 -8.62
CA LEU A 332 19.62 13.79 -7.93
C LEU A 332 18.20 13.67 -7.37
N THR A 333 17.51 12.57 -7.70
CA THR A 333 16.10 12.33 -7.36
C THR A 333 15.88 11.10 -6.48
N THR A 334 16.87 10.21 -6.39
CA THR A 334 16.81 8.97 -5.63
C THR A 334 17.98 8.88 -4.65
N PHE A 335 17.69 8.62 -3.38
CA PHE A 335 18.62 8.68 -2.26
C PHE A 335 18.73 7.30 -1.61
N TYR A 336 19.96 6.84 -1.40
CA TYR A 336 20.26 5.50 -0.90
C TYR A 336 20.37 5.55 0.62
N VAL A 337 19.45 4.85 1.29
CA VAL A 337 19.25 4.95 2.73
C VAL A 337 19.92 3.79 3.45
N GLY A 338 20.70 4.10 4.49
CA GLY A 338 21.40 3.13 5.32
C GLY A 338 21.05 3.23 6.81
N ALA A 339 21.15 2.10 7.49
CA ALA A 339 21.07 1.97 8.96
C ALA A 339 22.45 1.59 9.54
N LEU A 340 22.71 1.97 10.80
CA LEU A 340 23.99 1.67 11.45
C LEU A 340 24.09 0.17 11.82
N GLY A 341 25.09 -0.52 11.27
CA GLY A 341 25.29 -1.97 11.42
C GLY A 341 26.21 -2.37 12.58
N ASN A 342 27.17 -1.53 12.97
CA ASN A 342 28.25 -1.89 13.91
C ASN A 342 28.26 -1.09 15.23
N SER A 343 27.11 -0.59 15.67
CA SER A 343 27.02 0.27 16.87
C SER A 343 27.62 -0.35 18.14
N SER A 344 27.51 -1.67 18.34
CA SER A 344 28.16 -2.36 19.45
C SER A 344 29.69 -2.29 19.39
N GLN A 345 30.28 -2.30 18.19
CA GLN A 345 31.73 -2.19 17.99
C GLN A 345 32.19 -0.75 18.25
N MET A 346 31.45 0.26 17.77
CA MET A 346 31.72 1.67 18.08
C MET A 346 31.62 1.98 19.58
N LYS A 347 30.66 1.36 20.29
CA LYS A 347 30.53 1.49 21.75
C LYS A 347 31.68 0.83 22.51
N ALA A 348 32.28 -0.22 21.95
CA ALA A 348 33.43 -0.92 22.54
C ALA A 348 34.77 -0.24 22.20
N ASN A 349 34.88 0.36 21.01
CA ASN A 349 36.04 1.13 20.58
C ASN A 349 35.60 2.34 19.72
N PRO A 350 35.73 3.59 20.24
CA PRO A 350 35.38 4.82 19.51
C PRO A 350 36.15 5.05 18.20
N ASP A 351 37.32 4.44 18.02
CA ASP A 351 38.13 4.60 16.80
C ASP A 351 37.60 3.78 15.60
N VAL A 352 36.59 2.92 15.83
CA VAL A 352 35.97 2.10 14.78
C VAL A 352 35.04 2.96 13.93
N LYS A 353 35.35 3.08 12.63
CA LYS A 353 34.49 3.77 11.64
C LYS A 353 33.06 3.21 11.66
N PRO A 354 32.00 4.05 11.57
CA PRO A 354 30.63 3.58 11.41
C PRO A 354 30.48 2.74 10.13
N HIS A 355 29.69 1.67 10.21
CA HIS A 355 29.36 0.80 9.09
C HIS A 355 27.88 0.92 8.74
N TYR A 356 27.56 1.35 7.53
CA TYR A 356 26.19 1.54 7.07
C TYR A 356 25.71 0.42 6.16
N ILE A 357 24.59 -0.20 6.54
CA ILE A 357 23.93 -1.23 5.74
C ILE A 357 22.85 -0.53 4.91
N VAL A 358 23.05 -0.47 3.60
CA VAL A 358 22.26 0.29 2.63
C VAL A 358 21.44 -0.67 1.80
N TYR A 359 20.13 -0.66 1.97
CA TYR A 359 19.27 -1.72 1.43
C TYR A 359 17.92 -1.27 0.85
N PHE A 360 17.61 0.03 0.89
CA PHE A 360 16.47 0.62 0.19
C PHE A 360 16.74 2.07 -0.22
N THR A 361 15.84 2.65 -1.02
CA THR A 361 15.95 4.03 -1.51
C THR A 361 14.73 4.88 -1.19
N ALA A 362 14.91 6.18 -0.96
CA ALA A 362 13.86 7.18 -0.87
C ALA A 362 13.90 8.16 -2.06
N SER A 363 12.75 8.65 -2.51
CA SER A 363 12.66 9.60 -3.65
C SER A 363 11.53 10.63 -3.53
N TYR A 364 10.76 10.57 -2.45
CA TYR A 364 9.57 11.39 -2.20
C TYR A 364 9.70 12.16 -0.87
N GLY A 365 8.79 13.09 -0.60
CA GLY A 365 8.67 13.81 0.67
C GLY A 365 9.06 15.28 0.59
N MET A 366 10.26 15.58 0.09
CA MET A 366 10.75 16.95 -0.09
C MET A 366 9.92 17.75 -1.12
N THR A 367 9.77 19.06 -0.87
CA THR A 367 9.34 20.03 -1.89
C THR A 367 10.45 20.23 -2.94
N ARG A 368 10.17 21.01 -3.99
CA ARG A 368 11.17 21.31 -5.01
C ARG A 368 12.34 22.11 -4.43
N GLU A 369 12.04 23.09 -3.59
CA GLU A 369 13.00 23.99 -2.96
C GLU A 369 13.91 23.22 -1.99
N GLN A 370 13.31 22.33 -1.19
CA GLN A 370 14.05 21.40 -0.32
C GLN A 370 14.93 20.44 -1.12
N LEU A 371 14.44 19.92 -2.25
CA LEU A 371 15.22 19.04 -3.13
C LEU A 371 16.42 19.77 -3.77
N GLU A 372 16.24 21.03 -4.15
CA GLU A 372 17.30 21.89 -4.70
C GLU A 372 18.37 22.21 -3.62
N GLU A 373 17.98 22.55 -2.39
CA GLU A 373 18.92 22.71 -1.26
C GLU A 373 19.66 21.41 -0.91
N PHE A 374 18.94 20.28 -0.82
CA PHE A 374 19.54 18.98 -0.51
C PHE A 374 20.51 18.52 -1.60
N ASN A 375 20.21 18.81 -2.88
CA ASN A 375 21.14 18.59 -3.99
C ASN A 375 22.40 19.45 -3.87
N PHE A 376 22.28 20.70 -3.43
CA PHE A 376 23.43 21.57 -3.21
C PHE A 376 24.37 21.02 -2.13
N TRP A 377 23.83 20.51 -1.02
CA TRP A 377 24.63 19.85 0.03
C TRP A 377 25.33 18.60 -0.51
N MET A 378 24.57 17.67 -1.10
CA MET A 378 25.07 16.40 -1.65
C MET A 378 26.15 16.61 -2.73
N ARG A 379 26.06 17.66 -3.54
CA ARG A 379 27.03 17.97 -4.60
C ARG A 379 28.28 18.69 -4.11
N SER A 380 28.20 19.41 -2.99
CA SER A 380 29.36 20.09 -2.39
C SER A 380 30.32 19.12 -1.69
N ASP A 381 29.84 17.92 -1.38
CA ASP A 381 30.53 16.85 -0.63
C ASP A 381 30.57 15.52 -1.44
N ALA A 382 30.30 15.60 -2.74
CA ALA A 382 30.25 14.45 -3.64
C ALA A 382 31.64 13.80 -3.84
N VAL A 383 31.64 12.47 -3.88
CA VAL A 383 32.82 11.63 -4.10
C VAL A 383 32.62 10.80 -5.37
N ASP A 384 33.51 11.00 -6.35
CA ASP A 384 33.41 10.42 -7.69
C ASP A 384 34.48 9.35 -7.99
N SER A 385 35.62 9.33 -7.29
CA SER A 385 36.69 8.35 -7.55
C SER A 385 36.67 7.12 -6.64
N GLN A 386 37.18 5.99 -7.14
CA GLN A 386 37.31 4.75 -6.36
C GLN A 386 38.34 4.86 -5.21
N GLU A 387 39.34 5.73 -5.36
CA GLU A 387 40.38 5.94 -4.34
C GLU A 387 39.81 6.71 -3.15
N GLU A 388 39.04 7.78 -3.39
CA GLU A 388 38.34 8.54 -2.34
C GLU A 388 37.29 7.70 -1.60
N LEU A 389 36.59 6.79 -2.30
CA LEU A 389 35.66 5.84 -1.68
C LEU A 389 36.34 4.92 -0.64
N SER A 390 37.65 4.66 -0.77
CA SER A 390 38.41 3.91 0.24
C SER A 390 38.82 4.76 1.45
N GLY A 391 38.91 6.08 1.27
CA GLY A 391 39.31 7.05 2.29
C GLY A 391 38.19 7.52 3.22
N LEU A 392 36.92 7.20 2.91
CA LEU A 392 35.73 7.68 3.61
C LEU A 392 35.81 7.53 5.16
N PRO A 393 35.21 8.46 5.93
CA PRO A 393 35.15 8.35 7.40
C PRO A 393 34.22 7.22 7.89
N TYR A 394 33.48 6.59 6.98
CA TYR A 394 32.59 5.46 7.23
C TYR A 394 32.93 4.28 6.29
N THR A 395 32.32 3.13 6.56
CA THR A 395 32.29 1.98 5.64
C THR A 395 30.83 1.63 5.32
N TYR A 396 30.57 0.93 4.22
CA TYR A 396 29.21 0.56 3.85
C TYR A 396 29.11 -0.83 3.22
N SER A 397 27.93 -1.44 3.34
CA SER A 397 27.50 -2.61 2.58
C SER A 397 26.22 -2.24 1.82
N MET A 398 26.17 -2.47 0.51
CA MET A 398 25.01 -2.15 -0.31
C MET A 398 24.34 -3.42 -0.84
N LEU A 399 23.01 -3.50 -0.74
CA LEU A 399 22.23 -4.62 -1.26
C LEU A 399 22.33 -4.66 -2.79
N GLN A 400 22.77 -5.79 -3.35
CA GLN A 400 23.06 -5.96 -4.78
C GLN A 400 21.84 -5.79 -5.72
N THR A 401 20.62 -5.86 -5.18
CA THR A 401 19.38 -5.64 -5.95
C THR A 401 19.06 -4.16 -6.17
N LEU A 402 19.74 -3.25 -5.46
CA LEU A 402 19.61 -1.82 -5.69
C LEU A 402 20.34 -1.42 -6.99
N PRO A 403 19.83 -0.41 -7.74
CA PRO A 403 20.58 0.18 -8.84
C PRO A 403 21.92 0.72 -8.37
N LYS A 404 22.88 0.90 -9.29
CA LYS A 404 24.15 1.54 -8.96
C LYS A 404 23.90 3.05 -8.68
N PRO A 405 24.37 3.60 -7.55
CA PRO A 405 24.31 5.04 -7.30
C PRO A 405 25.17 5.82 -8.30
N SER A 406 24.83 7.09 -8.50
CA SER A 406 25.58 8.00 -9.37
C SER A 406 26.69 8.74 -8.62
N VAL A 407 26.45 9.06 -7.34
CA VAL A 407 27.34 9.85 -6.46
C VAL A 407 27.28 9.28 -5.04
N PHE A 408 28.42 9.21 -4.36
CA PHE A 408 28.51 9.03 -2.90
C PHE A 408 28.83 10.37 -2.22
N VAL A 409 28.62 10.48 -0.92
CA VAL A 409 29.04 11.65 -0.13
C VAL A 409 30.16 11.28 0.84
N ALA A 410 31.13 12.16 1.06
CA ALA A 410 32.14 11.97 2.11
C ALA A 410 31.53 12.00 3.52
N SER A 411 30.45 12.78 3.65
CA SER A 411 29.67 13.10 4.83
C SER A 411 28.24 12.60 4.68
N PRO A 412 27.88 11.44 5.26
CA PRO A 412 26.49 10.97 5.26
C PRO A 412 25.56 12.02 5.88
N ILE A 413 24.35 12.15 5.33
CA ILE A 413 23.37 13.14 5.81
C ILE A 413 22.25 12.42 6.56
N LEU A 414 21.99 12.81 7.80
CA LEU A 414 20.88 12.29 8.59
C LEU A 414 19.55 12.83 8.06
N VAL A 415 18.56 11.95 7.89
CA VAL A 415 17.23 12.28 7.40
C VAL A 415 16.14 11.63 8.25
N GLU A 416 15.08 12.39 8.50
CA GLU A 416 13.82 11.87 9.04
C GLU A 416 13.01 11.32 7.85
N LEU A 417 12.59 10.06 7.94
CA LEU A 417 11.80 9.37 6.92
C LEU A 417 10.43 9.00 7.49
N CYS A 418 9.37 9.21 6.72
CA CYS A 418 8.00 8.85 7.06
C CYS A 418 7.37 7.89 6.04
N GLY A 419 6.85 6.76 6.50
CA GLY A 419 6.27 5.68 5.70
C GLY A 419 4.82 5.35 6.04
N ALA A 420 4.28 4.34 5.36
CA ALA A 420 2.94 3.80 5.53
C ALA A 420 2.97 2.39 6.14
N GLY A 421 3.75 2.21 7.21
CA GLY A 421 4.17 0.91 7.74
C GLY A 421 5.47 0.41 7.11
N PHE A 422 5.73 -0.89 7.26
CA PHE A 422 6.96 -1.55 6.83
C PHE A 422 6.67 -2.65 5.80
N THR A 423 7.70 -3.04 5.05
CA THR A 423 7.64 -4.11 4.05
C THR A 423 8.98 -4.81 3.97
N LYS A 424 9.06 -6.00 3.36
CA LYS A 424 10.35 -6.62 3.02
C LYS A 424 10.58 -6.52 1.52
N SER A 425 11.78 -6.09 1.12
CA SER A 425 12.20 -6.14 -0.28
C SER A 425 12.39 -7.60 -0.73
N PRO A 426 12.22 -7.90 -2.04
CA PRO A 426 12.51 -9.22 -2.57
C PRO A 426 13.97 -9.63 -2.26
N GLN A 427 14.18 -10.86 -1.77
CA GLN A 427 15.45 -11.41 -1.22
C GLN A 427 15.97 -10.75 0.07
N CYS A 428 15.33 -9.71 0.60
CA CYS A 428 15.74 -9.08 1.85
C CYS A 428 14.99 -9.71 3.05
N LYS A 429 15.73 -10.17 4.06
CA LYS A 429 15.14 -10.62 5.34
C LYS A 429 14.70 -9.46 6.24
N TYR A 430 15.26 -8.28 6.03
CA TYR A 430 15.02 -7.09 6.84
C TYR A 430 13.83 -6.28 6.33
N TYR A 431 13.09 -5.70 7.27
CA TYR A 431 12.10 -4.68 6.98
C TYR A 431 12.75 -3.38 6.53
N GLU A 432 12.19 -2.82 5.46
CA GLU A 432 12.37 -1.44 5.01
C GLU A 432 11.09 -0.64 5.25
N LEU A 433 11.20 0.68 5.22
CA LEU A 433 10.06 1.57 5.37
C LEU A 433 9.23 1.59 4.08
N ARG A 434 7.92 1.30 4.17
CA ARG A 434 7.05 1.20 2.99
C ARG A 434 6.62 2.59 2.52
N PHE A 435 6.81 2.87 1.23
CA PHE A 435 6.60 4.19 0.61
C PHE A 435 7.36 5.33 1.33
N PRO A 436 8.70 5.23 1.42
CA PRO A 436 9.51 6.12 2.24
C PRO A 436 9.53 7.55 1.67
N ARG A 437 9.34 8.53 2.54
CA ARG A 437 9.35 9.96 2.22
C ARG A 437 10.27 10.70 3.17
N ILE A 438 11.24 11.45 2.66
CA ILE A 438 12.10 12.33 3.46
C ILE A 438 11.24 13.51 3.93
N THR A 439 11.02 13.61 5.25
CA THR A 439 10.25 14.71 5.87
C THR A 439 11.15 15.82 6.40
N LYS A 440 12.36 15.48 6.84
CA LYS A 440 13.39 16.44 7.27
C LYS A 440 14.78 15.93 6.88
N THR A 441 15.68 16.88 6.70
CA THR A 441 17.10 16.68 6.42
C THR A 441 17.89 17.49 7.44
N PHE A 442 18.80 16.87 8.18
CA PHE A 442 19.56 17.55 9.24
C PHE A 442 20.96 17.91 8.75
N ARG A 443 21.43 19.12 9.05
CA ARG A 443 22.83 19.49 8.84
C ARG A 443 23.70 18.84 9.91
N GLN A 444 24.97 18.53 9.58
CA GLN A 444 25.92 17.94 10.54
C GLN A 444 26.11 18.78 11.83
N SER A 445 25.93 20.10 11.73
CA SER A 445 25.98 21.03 12.86
C SER A 445 24.75 20.95 13.78
N GLU A 446 23.65 20.35 13.31
CA GLU A 446 22.40 20.19 14.05
C GLU A 446 22.31 18.80 14.68
N ARG A 447 22.58 17.75 13.89
CA ARG A 447 22.60 16.35 14.31
C ARG A 447 23.65 15.57 13.52
N SER A 448 24.36 14.68 14.20
CA SER A 448 25.38 13.81 13.60
C SER A 448 24.75 12.63 12.84
N PHE A 449 25.38 12.22 11.75
CA PHE A 449 25.03 10.97 11.05
C PHE A 449 25.23 9.70 11.90
N THR A 450 25.94 9.81 13.03
CA THR A 450 26.08 8.71 14.01
C THR A 450 24.86 8.53 14.91
N GLU A 451 23.91 9.48 14.93
CA GLU A 451 22.66 9.41 15.70
C GLU A 451 21.55 8.59 15.01
N CYS A 452 21.77 8.12 13.79
CA CYS A 452 20.78 7.33 13.06
C CYS A 452 20.48 6.00 13.76
N LEU A 453 19.29 5.44 13.49
CA LEU A 453 18.90 4.15 14.03
C LEU A 453 19.85 3.04 13.58
N THR A 454 20.13 2.14 14.50
CA THR A 454 20.80 0.87 14.19
C THR A 454 19.85 -0.05 13.43
N LEU A 455 20.39 -0.99 12.66
CA LEU A 455 19.57 -1.99 11.98
C LEU A 455 18.68 -2.76 12.98
N ARG A 456 19.18 -3.05 14.18
CA ARG A 456 18.42 -3.74 15.24
C ARG A 456 17.24 -2.93 15.75
N GLU A 457 17.44 -1.65 16.04
CA GLU A 457 16.36 -0.75 16.49
C GLU A 457 15.30 -0.57 15.40
N LEU A 458 15.74 -0.37 14.15
CA LEU A 458 14.86 -0.29 12.99
C LEU A 458 14.01 -1.56 12.81
N GLN A 459 14.62 -2.75 12.91
CA GLN A 459 13.85 -3.99 12.88
C GLN A 459 12.87 -4.07 14.06
N THR A 460 13.29 -3.71 15.28
CA THR A 460 12.42 -3.75 16.47
C THR A 460 11.18 -2.86 16.29
N ILE A 461 11.35 -1.66 15.75
CA ILE A 461 10.26 -0.74 15.39
C ILE A 461 9.37 -1.39 14.32
N ALA A 462 9.95 -1.99 13.28
CA ALA A 462 9.20 -2.59 12.18
C ALA A 462 8.35 -3.79 12.62
N TYR A 463 8.91 -4.73 13.40
CA TYR A 463 8.17 -5.89 13.92
C TYR A 463 6.98 -5.43 14.79
N ALA A 464 7.20 -4.46 15.68
CA ALA A 464 6.13 -3.89 16.50
C ALA A 464 5.05 -3.18 15.67
N ALA A 465 5.42 -2.50 14.59
CA ALA A 465 4.49 -1.79 13.71
C ALA A 465 3.65 -2.73 12.83
N VAL A 466 4.12 -3.94 12.51
CA VAL A 466 3.35 -4.98 11.79
C VAL A 466 2.65 -5.98 12.71
N GLY A 467 2.61 -5.73 14.03
CA GLY A 467 1.93 -6.58 15.00
C GLY A 467 2.60 -7.94 15.26
N ARG A 468 3.89 -8.09 14.91
CA ARG A 468 4.72 -9.26 15.24
C ARG A 468 5.49 -9.02 16.54
N GLU A 469 5.84 -10.09 17.25
CA GLU A 469 6.46 -9.98 18.57
C GLU A 469 7.97 -9.76 18.48
N ALA A 470 8.55 -9.19 19.54
CA ALA A 470 10.00 -9.18 19.70
C ALA A 470 10.59 -10.60 19.89
N GLN A 471 9.76 -11.61 20.18
CA GLN A 471 10.16 -13.01 20.12
C GLN A 471 10.33 -13.51 18.68
N ASP A 472 9.54 -13.03 17.70
CA ASP A 472 9.85 -13.26 16.28
C ASP A 472 11.24 -12.72 15.91
N VAL A 473 11.77 -11.69 16.58
CA VAL A 473 13.13 -11.15 16.33
C VAL A 473 14.23 -12.12 16.79
N ASN A 474 13.93 -12.99 17.76
CA ASN A 474 14.83 -14.02 18.27
C ASN A 474 14.59 -15.40 17.61
N GLU A 475 13.33 -15.77 17.32
CA GLU A 475 12.96 -16.97 16.54
C GLU A 475 13.40 -16.84 15.08
N TYR A 476 13.27 -15.66 14.47
CA TYR A 476 14.03 -15.28 13.27
C TYR A 476 15.42 -14.75 13.66
N GLY A 477 16.12 -15.48 14.53
CA GLY A 477 17.47 -15.19 14.98
C GLY A 477 18.44 -15.15 13.81
N ASP A 478 18.64 -13.96 13.24
CA ASP A 478 19.41 -13.78 12.01
C ASP A 478 19.85 -12.31 11.80
N LEU A 479 20.07 -11.53 12.86
CA LEU A 479 20.86 -10.29 12.75
C LEU A 479 22.36 -10.61 12.77
N GLU A 480 22.76 -11.37 13.78
CA GLU A 480 24.13 -11.83 13.94
C GLU A 480 24.33 -13.20 13.28
N GLU A 481 23.30 -14.06 13.25
CA GLU A 481 23.36 -15.36 12.55
C GLU A 481 23.27 -15.25 11.02
N TRP A 482 22.65 -14.22 10.43
CA TRP A 482 22.69 -14.01 8.96
C TRP A 482 24.07 -13.52 8.52
N SER A 483 24.65 -12.58 9.28
CA SER A 483 26.06 -12.20 9.16
C SER A 483 26.97 -13.42 9.32
N ARG A 484 26.73 -14.26 10.34
CA ARG A 484 27.38 -15.57 10.54
C ARG A 484 26.84 -16.72 9.67
N ARG A 485 26.02 -16.47 8.64
CA ARG A 485 25.61 -17.45 7.61
C ARG A 485 26.13 -17.08 6.23
N LEU A 486 26.34 -15.78 5.97
CA LEU A 486 27.43 -15.36 5.09
C LEU A 486 28.78 -15.94 5.56
N TRP A 487 29.03 -15.96 6.89
CA TRP A 487 30.34 -16.31 7.48
C TRP A 487 30.35 -17.51 8.47
N GLY A 488 29.41 -18.46 8.30
CA GLY A 488 29.27 -19.79 8.95
C GLY A 488 29.53 -20.03 10.47
N LYS A 489 28.50 -19.97 11.35
CA LYS A 489 28.31 -20.81 12.60
C LYS A 489 27.00 -20.52 13.40
N GLN A 490 26.45 -21.53 14.11
CA GLN A 490 25.13 -21.54 14.79
C GLN A 490 25.15 -21.90 16.31
N SER A 491 24.10 -21.47 17.07
CA SER A 491 23.56 -21.97 18.38
C SER A 491 22.95 -20.81 19.23
N GLU A 492 21.90 -20.87 20.05
CA GLU A 492 20.74 -21.79 20.31
C GLU A 492 19.73 -21.04 21.24
N ASP A 493 18.45 -21.48 21.39
CA ASP A 493 17.35 -20.57 21.83
C ASP A 493 16.50 -20.98 23.08
N LYS A 494 15.80 -20.00 23.72
CA LYS A 494 14.79 -20.21 24.81
C LYS A 494 13.82 -19.02 25.06
N MET A 495 12.60 -19.32 25.52
CA MET A 495 11.36 -18.49 25.39
C MET A 495 10.64 -18.17 26.72
N GLN A 496 9.86 -17.07 26.82
CA GLN A 496 8.60 -16.94 27.63
C GLN A 496 7.86 -15.57 27.55
N SER A 497 6.53 -15.57 27.74
CA SER A 497 5.58 -14.44 27.49
C SER A 497 4.81 -13.93 28.74
N ASP A 498 3.88 -12.97 28.53
CA ASP A 498 2.64 -12.67 29.30
C ASP A 498 2.44 -11.25 29.89
N LYS A 499 2.23 -10.21 29.04
CA LYS A 499 1.70 -8.89 29.46
C LYS A 499 0.82 -8.16 28.40
N LYS A 500 -0.02 -8.86 27.64
CA LYS A 500 -0.70 -8.29 26.44
C LYS A 500 -1.92 -7.35 26.67
N PRO A 501 -2.97 -7.69 27.45
CA PRO A 501 -4.29 -7.04 27.29
C PRO A 501 -4.35 -5.57 27.72
N VAL A 502 -3.65 -5.17 28.78
CA VAL A 502 -3.70 -3.79 29.31
C VAL A 502 -3.04 -2.78 28.35
N LYS A 503 -2.00 -3.19 27.61
CA LYS A 503 -1.27 -2.31 26.67
C LYS A 503 -2.13 -1.89 25.47
N LEU A 504 -2.98 -2.79 24.97
CA LEU A 504 -3.81 -2.54 23.79
C LEU A 504 -4.89 -1.47 24.06
N LEU A 505 -5.52 -1.52 25.24
CA LEU A 505 -6.50 -0.51 25.66
C LEU A 505 -5.86 0.88 25.79
N HIS A 506 -4.70 0.99 26.44
CA HIS A 506 -4.01 2.27 26.57
C HIS A 506 -3.59 2.85 25.21
N SER A 507 -3.07 1.99 24.31
CA SER A 507 -2.68 2.42 22.96
C SER A 507 -3.87 2.90 22.12
N ARG A 508 -5.04 2.25 22.24
CA ARG A 508 -6.27 2.71 21.58
C ARG A 508 -6.68 4.11 22.05
N ASP A 509 -6.68 4.33 23.36
CA ASP A 509 -7.11 5.60 23.95
C ASP A 509 -6.13 6.74 23.61
N GLU A 510 -4.82 6.47 23.54
CA GLU A 510 -3.83 7.39 22.98
C GLU A 510 -4.14 7.76 21.52
N TRP A 511 -4.50 6.79 20.68
CA TRP A 511 -4.82 7.03 19.27
C TRP A 511 -6.12 7.85 19.10
N GLU A 512 -7.14 7.61 19.94
CA GLU A 512 -8.34 8.45 19.95
C GLU A 512 -8.01 9.92 20.27
N GLN A 513 -7.17 10.16 21.28
CA GLN A 513 -6.72 11.51 21.68
C GLN A 513 -5.88 12.21 20.60
N LYS A 514 -4.97 11.48 19.95
CA LYS A 514 -4.17 11.97 18.80
C LYS A 514 -5.08 12.42 17.66
N LEU A 515 -6.05 11.58 17.27
CA LEU A 515 -7.02 11.90 16.21
C LEU A 515 -7.96 13.07 16.59
N GLN A 516 -8.38 13.16 17.87
CA GLN A 516 -9.20 14.26 18.37
C GLN A 516 -8.43 15.60 18.30
N THR A 517 -7.14 15.58 18.61
CA THR A 517 -6.27 16.76 18.54
C THR A 517 -6.17 17.30 17.12
N GLU A 518 -6.07 16.43 16.11
CA GLU A 518 -6.02 16.87 14.71
C GLU A 518 -7.39 17.39 14.21
N ASP A 519 -8.51 16.80 14.64
CA ASP A 519 -9.85 17.35 14.38
C ASP A 519 -10.00 18.77 14.96
N LEU A 520 -9.56 18.99 16.20
CA LEU A 520 -9.56 20.31 16.85
C LEU A 520 -8.64 21.31 16.13
N ARG A 521 -7.45 20.88 15.73
CA ARG A 521 -6.51 21.69 14.95
C ARG A 521 -7.12 22.15 13.62
N ARG A 522 -7.81 21.24 12.92
CA ARG A 522 -8.54 21.54 11.68
C ARG A 522 -9.67 22.54 11.91
N ARG A 523 -10.51 22.35 12.94
CA ARG A 523 -11.60 23.29 13.30
C ARG A 523 -11.06 24.70 13.54
N ASN A 524 -9.98 24.82 14.31
CA ASN A 524 -9.35 26.11 14.62
C ASN A 524 -8.69 26.74 13.38
N GLY A 525 -8.07 25.95 12.50
CA GLY A 525 -7.52 26.43 11.23
C GLY A 525 -8.60 26.95 10.27
N LYS A 526 -9.75 26.27 10.20
CA LYS A 526 -10.91 26.70 9.39
C LYS A 526 -11.48 28.02 9.90
N ARG A 527 -11.74 28.13 11.21
CA ARG A 527 -12.21 29.38 11.86
C ARG A 527 -11.30 30.58 11.56
N LYS A 528 -9.99 30.45 11.78
CA LYS A 528 -9.02 31.53 11.49
C LYS A 528 -9.05 31.97 10.04
N ARG A 529 -9.28 31.03 9.11
CA ARG A 529 -9.38 31.34 7.68
C ARG A 529 -10.67 32.09 7.36
N GLU A 530 -11.80 31.64 7.91
CA GLU A 530 -13.10 32.33 7.77
C GLU A 530 -13.06 33.74 8.38
N GLU A 531 -12.43 33.91 9.55
CA GLU A 531 -12.18 35.21 10.19
C GLU A 531 -11.28 36.13 9.33
N THR A 532 -10.29 35.57 8.62
CA THR A 532 -9.42 36.34 7.70
C THR A 532 -10.15 36.71 6.42
N GLU A 533 -10.93 35.80 5.84
CA GLU A 533 -11.73 36.02 4.62
C GLU A 533 -12.93 36.96 4.88
N MET A 534 -13.40 37.10 6.12
CA MET A 534 -14.38 38.12 6.55
C MET A 534 -13.77 39.50 6.88
N SER A 535 -12.43 39.57 7.02
CA SER A 535 -11.70 40.80 7.35
C SER A 535 -11.03 41.44 6.12
N GLN A 536 -11.29 40.91 4.92
CA GLN A 536 -10.84 41.39 3.61
C GLN A 536 -12.05 41.84 2.77
#